data_AF-A0A238U5E7-F1
#
_entry.id   AF-A0A238U5E7-F1
#
_cell.length_a   1.000
_cell.length_b   1.000
_cell.length_c   1.000
_cell.angle_alpha   90.00
_cell.angle_beta   90.00
_cell.angle_gamma   90.00
#
_symmetry.space_group_name_H-M   'P 1'
#
loop_
_entity.id
_entity.type
_entity.pdbx_description
1 polymer ?
#
loop_
_entity_poly.entity_id
_entity_poly.type
_entity_poly.pdbx_seq_one_letter_code
_entity_poly.pdbx_strand_id
1 'polypeptide(L)'
;MSFGGATSAMIASIKNNKRPRKSAIEKLKKHGYYDNDNPDQLSFNKTATEEQLEKIRQEAKKENRRKLLTYLIPIGFISIAALIAIGFVKF
;
A
#
# COMPACT_ATOMS: atom_id res chain seq x y z
N MET A 1 12.39 -47.53 -26.51
CA MET A 1 11.67 -46.23 -26.51
C MET A 1 12.67 -45.13 -26.24
N SER A 2 12.91 -44.24 -27.20
CA SER A 2 13.92 -43.18 -27.10
C SER A 2 13.49 -42.10 -26.11
N PHE A 3 14.45 -41.60 -25.32
CA PHE A 3 14.28 -40.49 -24.37
C PHE A 3 13.60 -39.25 -24.98
N GLY A 4 13.78 -39.02 -26.29
CA GLY A 4 13.12 -37.94 -27.02
C GLY A 4 11.59 -38.09 -27.09
N GLY A 5 11.06 -39.32 -27.22
CA GLY A 5 9.61 -39.54 -27.27
C GLY A 5 8.93 -39.33 -25.92
N ALA A 6 9.57 -39.76 -24.84
CA ALA A 6 9.06 -39.59 -23.49
C ALA A 6 9.04 -38.11 -23.06
N THR A 7 10.09 -37.36 -23.38
CA THR A 7 10.16 -35.92 -23.08
C THR A 7 9.20 -35.10 -23.94
N SER A 8 9.02 -35.41 -25.23
CA SER A 8 7.99 -34.77 -26.06
C SER A 8 6.57 -34.99 -25.54
N ALA A 9 6.23 -36.21 -25.11
CA ALA A 9 4.93 -36.51 -24.52
C ALA A 9 4.71 -35.74 -23.19
N MET A 10 5.75 -35.63 -22.37
CA MET A 10 5.71 -34.86 -21.12
C MET A 10 5.51 -33.36 -21.39
N ILE A 11 6.24 -32.79 -22.36
CA ILE A 11 6.10 -31.38 -22.75
C ILE A 11 4.68 -31.10 -23.29
N ALA A 12 4.12 -32.01 -24.09
CA ALA A 12 2.76 -31.89 -24.60
C ALA A 12 1.72 -31.93 -23.47
N SER A 13 1.86 -32.84 -22.50
CA SER A 13 0.98 -32.91 -21.33
C SER A 13 1.04 -31.64 -20.47
N ILE A 14 2.24 -31.10 -20.23
CA ILE A 14 2.44 -29.84 -19.50
C ILE A 14 1.80 -28.66 -20.24
N LYS A 15 1.94 -28.58 -21.57
CA LYS A 15 1.33 -27.52 -22.37
C LYS A 15 -0.20 -27.59 -22.37
N ASN A 16 -0.78 -28.79 -22.49
CA ASN A 16 -2.23 -28.98 -22.45
C ASN A 16 -2.85 -28.66 -21.09
N ASN A 17 -2.16 -28.99 -20.00
CA ASN A 17 -2.64 -28.71 -18.64
C ASN A 17 -2.31 -27.29 -18.14
N LYS A 18 -1.65 -26.46 -18.96
CA LYS A 18 -1.27 -25.11 -18.58
C LYS A 18 -2.49 -24.19 -18.59
N ARG A 19 -2.97 -23.81 -17.41
CA ARG A 19 -4.04 -22.81 -17.25
C ARG A 19 -3.63 -21.46 -17.87
N PRO A 20 -4.52 -20.78 -18.61
CA PRO A 20 -4.28 -19.42 -19.06
C PRO A 20 -4.14 -18.50 -17.82
N ARG A 21 -2.95 -17.90 -17.65
CA ARG A 21 -2.68 -16.93 -16.59
C ARG A 21 -3.07 -15.56 -17.09
N LYS A 22 -4.17 -15.02 -16.58
CA LYS A 22 -4.56 -13.64 -16.85
C LYS A 22 -3.58 -12.68 -16.19
N SER A 23 -3.03 -11.76 -16.98
CA SER A 23 -2.20 -10.65 -16.50
C SER A 23 -3.01 -9.78 -15.53
N ALA A 24 -2.34 -9.10 -14.60
CA ALA A 24 -2.99 -8.12 -13.72
C ALA A 24 -3.73 -7.05 -14.54
N ILE A 25 -3.15 -6.61 -15.65
CA ILE A 25 -3.73 -5.64 -16.58
C ILE A 25 -5.01 -6.21 -17.22
N GLU A 26 -4.98 -7.47 -17.63
CA GLU A 26 -6.12 -8.15 -18.24
C GLU A 26 -7.28 -8.35 -17.25
N LYS A 27 -6.96 -8.60 -15.97
CA LYS A 27 -7.96 -8.64 -14.90
C LYS A 27 -8.62 -7.28 -14.68
N LEU A 28 -7.83 -6.21 -14.66
CA LEU A 28 -8.34 -4.85 -14.49
C LEU A 28 -9.22 -4.43 -15.68
N LYS A 29 -8.81 -4.75 -16.92
CA LYS A 29 -9.63 -4.53 -18.12
C LYS A 29 -10.96 -5.27 -18.05
N LYS A 30 -10.94 -6.56 -17.66
CA LYS A 30 -12.17 -7.37 -17.51
C LYS A 30 -13.13 -6.79 -16.45
N HIS A 31 -12.61 -6.14 -15.41
CA HIS A 31 -13.41 -5.52 -14.36
C HIS A 31 -13.84 -4.07 -14.68
N GLY A 32 -13.68 -3.62 -15.93
CA GLY A 32 -14.20 -2.32 -16.35
C GLY A 32 -13.37 -1.12 -15.87
N TYR A 33 -12.17 -1.33 -15.33
CA TYR A 33 -11.27 -0.22 -14.95
C TYR A 33 -10.76 0.58 -16.16
N TYR A 34 -10.86 0.01 -17.37
CA TYR A 34 -10.24 0.58 -18.57
C TYR A 34 -11.14 0.59 -19.81
N ASP A 35 -12.34 -0.01 -19.76
CA ASP A 35 -13.23 -0.11 -20.93
C ASP A 35 -14.57 0.60 -20.66
N ASN A 36 -14.83 1.57 -21.54
CA ASN A 36 -16.10 2.24 -21.84
C ASN A 36 -16.49 3.47 -21.00
N ASP A 37 -16.34 4.62 -21.66
CA ASP A 37 -17.20 5.83 -21.66
C ASP A 37 -17.43 6.64 -20.39
N ASN A 38 -17.02 6.20 -19.20
CA ASN A 38 -16.79 7.06 -18.03
C ASN A 38 -15.93 6.31 -17.01
N PRO A 39 -14.59 6.34 -17.15
CA PRO A 39 -13.70 5.68 -16.22
C PRO A 39 -13.66 6.53 -14.95
N ASP A 40 -14.48 6.21 -13.94
CA ASP A 40 -14.45 6.81 -12.59
C ASP A 40 -13.89 8.23 -12.62
N GLN A 41 -14.61 9.15 -13.30
CA GLN A 41 -14.08 10.48 -13.54
C GLN A 41 -13.74 11.03 -12.17
N LEU A 42 -12.44 11.13 -11.89
CA LEU A 42 -11.90 11.49 -10.60
C LEU A 42 -12.23 12.97 -10.43
N SER A 43 -13.49 13.20 -10.07
CA SER A 43 -14.14 14.49 -10.07
C SER A 43 -13.71 15.13 -8.78
N PHE A 44 -12.63 15.89 -8.88
CA PHE A 44 -12.26 16.83 -7.85
C PHE A 44 -13.33 17.93 -7.82
N ASN A 45 -14.50 17.62 -7.23
CA ASN A 45 -15.59 18.56 -7.02
C ASN A 45 -15.16 19.76 -6.14
N LYS A 46 -14.04 19.61 -5.43
CA LYS A 46 -13.40 20.68 -4.66
C LYS A 46 -12.16 21.17 -5.40
N THR A 47 -12.33 22.20 -6.22
CA THR A 47 -11.23 23.05 -6.67
C THR A 47 -10.99 24.11 -5.59
N ALA A 48 -9.93 23.93 -4.81
CA ALA A 48 -9.49 24.96 -3.87
C ALA A 48 -8.68 26.02 -4.63
N THR A 49 -8.94 27.30 -4.39
CA THR A 49 -8.06 28.38 -4.85
C THR A 49 -6.67 28.21 -4.21
N GLU A 50 -5.61 28.71 -4.84
CA GLU A 50 -4.24 28.62 -4.29
C GLU A 50 -4.15 29.09 -2.83
N GLU A 51 -4.80 30.20 -2.50
CA GLU A 51 -4.89 30.72 -1.13
C GLU A 51 -5.57 29.75 -0.15
N GLN A 52 -6.61 29.04 -0.60
CA GLN A 52 -7.31 28.04 0.21
C GLN A 52 -6.44 26.82 0.44
N LEU A 53 -5.68 26.41 -0.58
CA LEU A 53 -4.74 25.30 -0.50
C LEU A 53 -3.60 25.62 0.49
N GLU A 54 -3.10 26.85 0.49
CA GLU A 54 -2.10 27.31 1.46
C GLU A 54 -2.64 27.29 2.89
N LYS A 55 -3.87 27.78 3.12
CA LYS A 55 -4.53 27.73 4.43
C LYS A 55 -4.68 26.29 4.93
N ILE A 56 -5.21 25.40 4.10
CA ILE A 56 -5.34 23.97 4.42
C ILE A 56 -3.98 23.36 4.77
N ARG A 57 -2.93 23.70 4.01
CA ARG A 57 -1.57 23.21 4.26
C ARG A 57 -1.03 23.70 5.59
N GLN A 58 -1.28 24.95 5.96
CA GLN A 58 -0.83 25.51 7.25
C GLN A 58 -1.59 24.89 8.42
N GLU A 59 -2.91 24.73 8.31
CA GLU A 59 -3.75 24.08 9.31
C GLU A 59 -3.33 22.62 9.54
N ALA A 60 -3.16 21.85 8.45
CA ALA A 60 -2.69 20.47 8.52
C ALA A 60 -1.32 20.34 9.22
N LYS A 61 -0.37 21.24 8.91
CA LYS A 61 0.94 21.27 9.59
C LYS A 61 0.80 21.59 11.08
N LYS A 62 -0.07 22.53 11.45
CA LYS A 62 -0.29 22.94 12.83
C LYS A 62 -0.93 21.82 13.65
N GLU A 63 -1.92 21.13 13.09
CA GLU A 63 -2.54 19.96 13.71
C GLU A 63 -1.54 18.82 13.89
N ASN A 64 -0.74 18.54 12.86
CA ASN A 64 0.23 17.44 12.94
C ASN A 64 1.29 17.72 14.02
N ARG A 65 1.76 18.96 14.14
CA ARG A 65 2.67 19.36 15.24
C ARG A 65 2.04 19.17 16.61
N ARG A 66 0.76 19.54 16.78
CA ARG A 66 0.03 19.34 18.04
C ARG A 66 -0.10 17.85 18.37
N LYS A 67 -0.57 17.05 17.42
CA LYS A 67 -0.70 15.58 17.58
C LYS A 67 0.64 14.96 17.93
N LEU A 68 1.71 15.33 17.22
CA LEU A 68 3.06 14.84 17.50
C LEU A 68 3.46 15.12 18.94
N LEU A 69 3.32 16.36 19.44
CA LEU A 69 3.65 16.68 20.82
C LEU A 69 2.79 15.88 21.83
N THR A 70 1.49 15.74 21.57
CA THR A 70 0.59 14.94 22.42
C THR A 70 1.02 13.48 22.53
N TYR A 71 1.56 12.89 21.47
CA TYR A 71 2.06 11.50 21.51
C TYR A 71 3.49 11.39 22.04
N LEU A 72 4.35 12.37 21.77
CA LEU A 72 5.78 12.28 22.10
C LEU A 72 6.04 12.49 23.60
N ILE A 73 5.24 13.33 24.27
CA ILE A 73 5.32 13.55 25.72
C ILE A 73 5.13 12.25 26.52
N PRO A 74 4.02 11.49 26.39
CA PRO A 74 3.83 10.27 27.19
C PRO A 74 4.86 9.19 26.83
N ILE A 75 5.25 9.05 25.56
CA ILE A 75 6.31 8.12 25.15
C ILE A 75 7.63 8.45 25.84
N GLY A 76 8.00 9.74 25.89
CA GLY A 76 9.18 10.21 26.60
C GLY A 76 9.15 9.85 28.09
N PHE A 77 8.04 10.14 28.77
CA PHE A 77 7.87 9.79 30.18
C PHE A 77 7.99 8.28 30.45
N ILE A 78 7.33 7.45 29.62
CA ILE A 78 7.41 5.99 29.74
C ILE A 78 8.86 5.50 29.54
N SER A 79 9.57 6.06 28.56
CA SER A 79 10.96 5.68 28.29
C SER A 79 11.90 6.01 29.45
N ILE A 80 11.74 7.17 30.08
CA ILE A 80 12.53 7.58 31.25
C ILE A 80 12.20 6.68 32.45
N ALA A 81 10.92 6.41 32.69
CA ALA A 81 10.49 5.52 33.77
C ALA A 81 11.05 4.10 33.59
N ALA A 82 11.09 3.58 32.36
CA ALA A 82 11.66 2.28 32.07
C ALA A 82 13.18 2.23 32.34
N LEU A 83 13.92 3.29 31.98
CA LEU A 83 15.36 3.39 32.27
C LEU A 83 15.64 3.38 33.79
N ILE A 84 14.86 4.14 34.56
CA ILE A 84 14.97 4.16 36.02
C ILE A 84 14.66 2.78 36.60
N ALA A 85 13.59 2.12 36.13
CA ALA A 85 13.23 0.79 36.60
C ALA A 85 14.33 -0.24 36.33
N ILE A 86 14.95 -0.24 35.14
CA ILE A 86 16.08 -1.12 34.83
C ILE A 86 17.29 -0.84 35.74
N GLY A 87 17.57 0.44 36.01
CA GLY A 87 18.65 0.84 36.93
C GLY A 87 18.44 0.36 38.36
N PHE A 88 17.19 0.40 38.84
CA PHE A 88 16.82 -0.11 40.18
C PHE A 88 16.76 -1.64 40.26
N VAL A 89 16.39 -2.34 39.19
CA VAL A 89 16.34 -3.82 39.15
C VAL A 89 17.74 -4.44 39.15
N LYS A 90 18.77 -3.67 38.77
CA LYS A 90 20.16 -4.14 38.73
C LYS A 90 20.95 -3.88 40.02
N PHE A 91 20.36 -3.13 40.97
CA PHE A 91 20.87 -2.91 42.33
C PHE A 91 20.13 -3.82 43.31
#